data_AF-A0A962L4R5-F1
#
_entry.id   AF-A0A962L4R5-F1
#
_cell.length_a   1.000
_cell.length_b   1.000
_cell.length_c   1.000
_cell.angle_alpha   90.00
_cell.angle_beta   90.00
_cell.angle_gamma   90.00
#
_symmetry.space_group_name_H-M   'P 1'
#
loop_
_entity.id
_entity.type
_entity.pdbx_description
1 polymer ?
#
loop_
_entity_poly.entity_id
_entity_poly.type
_entity_poly.pdbx_seq_one_letter_code
_entity_poly.pdbx_strand_id
1 'polypeptide(L)'
;MIRPDVTIRPRLSVVLAAAILLAGCGAEEEVPRPARMPVQDEAPDFTAFTDVKEKKKAFFEYMLPMVRNANAEVRYDRERLLAIRAKMAAGQNLSAGETSRLMRLSERYRLDIQSPPTLTDVDHLLQRVDVVPASLILAQSANESAWGTSRFARRGNNYFGIWCFEPGCGFTPRERGDGLTHEVA
;
A
#
# COMPACT_ATOMS: atom_id res chain seq x y z
N MET A 1 -8.49 67.29 -66.61
CA MET A 1 -9.34 67.97 -65.60
C MET A 1 -10.56 67.09 -65.41
N ILE A 2 -10.87 66.44 -64.28
CA ILE A 2 -10.42 66.48 -62.89
C ILE A 2 -10.63 65.05 -62.35
N ARG A 3 -9.62 64.47 -61.67
CA ARG A 3 -9.80 63.32 -60.76
C ARG A 3 -10.21 63.87 -59.39
N PRO A 4 -11.07 63.16 -58.66
CA PRO A 4 -10.72 62.80 -57.28
C PRO A 4 -11.29 61.41 -56.92
N ASP A 5 -10.93 60.71 -55.86
CA ASP A 5 -9.79 60.70 -54.97
C ASP A 5 -9.85 59.31 -54.31
N VAL A 6 -8.72 58.62 -54.23
CA VAL A 6 -8.63 57.28 -53.65
C VAL A 6 -8.46 57.46 -52.15
N THR A 7 -9.48 57.11 -51.37
CA THR A 7 -9.34 56.97 -49.91
C THR A 7 -9.37 55.52 -49.50
N ILE A 8 -8.18 54.92 -49.47
CA ILE A 8 -7.88 53.66 -48.79
C ILE A 8 -7.96 53.94 -47.28
N ARG A 9 -8.95 53.37 -46.59
CA ARG A 9 -8.97 53.36 -45.12
C ARG A 9 -8.13 52.19 -44.58
N PRO A 10 -7.34 52.41 -43.52
CA PRO A 10 -6.50 51.37 -42.95
C PRO A 10 -7.30 50.37 -42.09
N ARG A 11 -6.68 49.20 -41.92
CA ARG A 11 -7.16 47.96 -41.31
C ARG A 11 -7.51 48.11 -39.83
N LEU A 12 -8.52 47.36 -39.38
CA LEU A 12 -8.56 46.87 -38.00
C LEU A 12 -8.78 45.35 -38.04
N SER A 13 -7.70 44.60 -38.26
CA SER A 13 -7.69 43.17 -38.00
C SER A 13 -7.65 42.98 -36.49
N VAL A 14 -8.81 42.72 -35.89
CA VAL A 14 -8.88 42.27 -34.49
C VAL A 14 -8.36 40.84 -34.46
N VAL A 15 -7.06 40.67 -34.20
CA VAL A 15 -6.50 39.37 -33.83
C VAL A 15 -6.80 39.19 -32.34
N LEU A 16 -7.89 38.51 -32.04
CA LEU A 16 -8.18 38.06 -30.68
C LEU A 16 -7.24 36.89 -30.37
N ALA A 17 -6.02 37.20 -29.90
CA ALA A 17 -5.15 36.20 -29.31
C ALA A 17 -5.75 35.78 -27.96
N ALA A 18 -6.61 34.76 -27.99
CA ALA A 18 -7.02 34.06 -26.78
C ALA A 18 -5.80 33.25 -26.29
N ALA A 19 -4.94 33.89 -25.51
CA ALA A 19 -3.94 33.23 -24.71
C ALA A 19 -4.67 32.45 -23.61
N ILE A 20 -5.12 31.24 -23.94
CA ILE A 20 -5.55 30.26 -22.94
C ILE A 20 -4.28 29.80 -22.25
N LEU A 21 -3.89 30.53 -21.21
CA LEU A 21 -2.94 30.06 -20.20
C LEU A 21 -3.63 28.94 -19.42
N LEU A 22 -3.60 27.72 -19.97
CA LEU A 22 -3.73 26.51 -19.16
C LEU A 22 -2.42 26.32 -18.41
N ALA A 23 -2.12 27.23 -17.48
CA ALA A 23 -1.28 26.94 -16.34
C ALA A 23 -2.10 26.09 -15.37
N GLY A 24 -2.53 24.91 -15.83
CA GLY A 24 -2.99 23.85 -14.97
C GLY A 24 -1.75 23.28 -14.28
N CYS A 25 -1.30 23.92 -13.20
CA CYS A 25 -0.70 23.14 -12.12
C CYS A 25 -1.80 22.17 -11.70
N GLY A 26 -1.78 20.96 -12.28
CA GLY A 26 -2.60 19.86 -11.81
C GLY A 26 -2.16 19.60 -10.38
N ALA A 27 -2.88 20.19 -9.43
CA ALA A 27 -2.87 19.73 -8.06
C ALA A 27 -3.33 18.28 -8.14
N GLU A 28 -2.38 17.35 -8.06
CA GLU A 28 -2.65 15.93 -8.01
C GLU A 28 -3.68 15.72 -6.89
N GLU A 29 -4.83 15.16 -7.22
CA GLU A 29 -5.82 14.80 -6.20
C GLU A 29 -5.20 13.67 -5.37
N GLU A 30 -4.53 14.05 -4.29
CA GLU A 30 -3.88 13.12 -3.38
C GLU A 30 -5.00 12.45 -2.60
N VAL A 31 -5.33 11.21 -2.97
CA VAL A 31 -6.24 10.38 -2.17
C VAL A 31 -5.70 10.42 -0.73
N PRO A 32 -6.49 10.86 0.26
CA PRO A 32 -6.02 10.97 1.62
C PRO A 32 -5.74 9.57 2.15
N ARG A 33 -4.58 9.40 2.80
CA ARG A 33 -4.25 8.15 3.48
C ARG A 33 -5.34 7.85 4.53
N PRO A 34 -5.84 6.60 4.64
CA PRO A 34 -6.84 6.26 5.63
C PRO A 34 -6.35 6.54 7.05
N ALA A 35 -7.25 7.06 7.90
CA ALA A 35 -6.98 7.19 9.33
C ALA A 35 -6.81 5.80 9.95
N ARG A 36 -5.84 5.67 10.85
CA ARG A 36 -5.58 4.40 11.56
C ARG A 36 -6.57 4.23 12.70
N MET A 37 -7.15 3.04 12.79
CA MET A 37 -7.91 2.62 13.96
C MET A 37 -6.96 2.51 15.16
N PRO A 38 -7.41 2.85 16.39
CA PRO A 38 -6.61 2.63 17.58
C PRO A 38 -6.32 1.13 17.75
N VAL A 39 -5.08 0.84 18.12
CA VAL A 39 -4.60 -0.51 18.44
C VAL A 39 -4.16 -0.53 19.89
N GLN A 40 -4.26 -1.68 20.55
CA GLN A 40 -3.69 -1.86 21.88
C GLN A 40 -2.18 -2.08 21.72
N ASP A 41 -1.37 -1.39 22.53
CA ASP A 41 0.09 -1.50 22.46
C ASP A 41 0.60 -2.85 22.97
N GLU A 42 -0.12 -3.45 23.92
CA GLU A 42 0.21 -4.74 24.53
C GLU A 42 -0.91 -5.77 24.31
N ALA A 43 -0.51 -7.03 24.12
CA ALA A 43 -1.45 -8.14 23.99
C ALA A 43 -2.05 -8.51 25.36
N PRO A 44 -3.35 -8.86 25.43
CA PRO A 44 -3.92 -9.50 26.60
C PRO A 44 -3.16 -10.79 26.96
N ASP A 45 -3.09 -11.13 28.25
CA ASP A 45 -2.62 -12.46 28.66
C ASP A 45 -3.66 -13.52 28.30
N PHE A 46 -3.57 -14.05 27.08
CA PHE A 46 -4.47 -15.10 26.58
C PHE A 46 -4.40 -16.40 27.39
N THR A 47 -3.38 -16.59 28.24
CA THR A 47 -3.26 -17.79 29.11
C THR A 47 -4.11 -17.69 30.38
N ALA A 48 -4.54 -16.48 30.75
CA ALA A 48 -5.37 -16.25 31.93
C ALA A 48 -6.87 -16.59 31.71
N PHE A 49 -7.30 -16.79 30.46
CA PHE A 49 -8.70 -17.12 30.14
C PHE A 49 -9.02 -18.59 30.43
N THR A 50 -10.03 -18.82 31.26
CA THR A 50 -10.59 -20.16 31.53
C THR A 50 -11.69 -20.53 30.54
N ASP A 51 -12.50 -19.57 30.09
CA ASP A 51 -13.52 -19.76 29.07
C ASP A 51 -12.94 -19.61 27.65
N VAL A 52 -13.12 -20.65 26.82
CA VAL A 52 -12.58 -20.69 25.45
C VAL A 52 -13.26 -19.66 24.53
N LYS A 53 -14.55 -19.40 24.70
CA LYS A 53 -15.28 -18.41 23.89
C LYS A 53 -14.79 -17.00 24.21
N GLU A 54 -14.60 -16.69 25.49
CA GLU A 54 -14.05 -15.40 25.92
C GLU A 54 -12.63 -15.17 25.38
N LYS A 55 -11.76 -16.20 25.45
CA LYS A 55 -10.41 -16.13 24.87
C LYS A 55 -10.44 -15.82 23.37
N LYS A 56 -11.28 -16.53 22.61
CA LYS A 56 -11.41 -16.32 21.15
C LYS A 56 -11.94 -14.93 20.83
N LYS A 57 -12.90 -14.43 21.62
CA LYS A 57 -13.42 -13.07 21.48
C LYS A 57 -12.32 -12.03 21.72
N ALA A 58 -11.60 -12.14 22.85
CA ALA A 58 -10.50 -11.24 23.18
C ALA A 58 -9.40 -11.25 22.10
N PHE A 59 -9.10 -12.43 21.55
CA PHE A 59 -8.14 -12.55 20.45
C PHE A 59 -8.59 -11.78 19.21
N PHE A 60 -9.86 -11.88 18.82
CA PHE A 60 -10.39 -11.11 17.69
C PHE A 60 -10.41 -9.60 17.96
N GLU A 61 -10.80 -9.18 19.16
CA GLU A 61 -10.81 -7.77 19.55
C GLU A 61 -9.41 -7.15 19.52
N TYR A 62 -8.39 -7.93 19.88
CA TYR A 62 -6.99 -7.53 19.80
C TYR A 62 -6.48 -7.50 18.35
N MET A 63 -6.68 -8.57 17.56
CA MET A 63 -6.07 -8.71 16.23
C MET A 63 -6.78 -7.89 15.14
N LEU A 64 -8.10 -7.78 15.18
CA LEU A 64 -8.89 -7.23 14.07
C LEU A 64 -8.57 -5.76 13.73
N PRO A 65 -8.34 -4.84 14.69
CA PRO A 65 -7.94 -3.47 14.38
C PRO A 65 -6.62 -3.39 13.61
N MET A 66 -5.62 -4.20 13.98
CA MET A 66 -4.34 -4.28 13.27
C MET A 66 -4.52 -4.81 11.86
N VAL A 67 -5.30 -5.88 11.69
CA VAL A 67 -5.64 -6.44 10.38
C VAL A 67 -6.33 -5.42 9.48
N ARG A 68 -7.28 -4.65 10.03
CA ARG A 68 -7.98 -3.59 9.30
C ARG A 68 -7.04 -2.46 8.89
N ASN A 69 -6.15 -2.03 9.78
CA ASN A 69 -5.14 -1.02 9.46
C ASN A 69 -4.21 -1.48 8.34
N ALA A 70 -3.70 -2.72 8.39
CA ALA A 70 -2.85 -3.27 7.33
C ALA A 70 -3.59 -3.33 5.98
N ASN A 71 -4.82 -3.85 5.96
CA ASN A 71 -5.63 -3.89 4.75
C ASN A 71 -6.01 -2.50 4.22
N ALA A 72 -6.20 -1.51 5.10
CA ALA A 72 -6.47 -0.14 4.69
C ALA A 72 -5.26 0.48 3.95
N GLU A 73 -4.04 0.25 4.44
CA GLU A 73 -2.81 0.73 3.78
C GLU A 73 -2.59 0.01 2.44
N VAL A 74 -2.82 -1.30 2.36
CA VAL A 74 -2.72 -2.05 1.08
C VAL A 74 -3.75 -1.57 0.07
N ARG A 75 -5.00 -1.32 0.51
CA ARG A 75 -6.04 -0.78 -0.36
C ARG A 75 -5.67 0.61 -0.88
N TYR A 76 -5.14 1.46 -0.01
CA TYR A 76 -4.65 2.78 -0.37
C TYR A 76 -3.56 2.70 -1.45
N ASP A 77 -2.58 1.81 -1.29
CA ASP A 77 -1.54 1.60 -2.31
C ASP A 77 -2.13 1.09 -3.63
N ARG A 78 -3.11 0.17 -3.57
CA ARG A 78 -3.81 -0.36 -4.76
C ARG A 78 -4.58 0.72 -5.52
N GLU A 79 -5.31 1.59 -4.83
CA GLU A 79 -6.04 2.71 -5.44
C GLU A 79 -5.10 3.67 -6.16
N ARG A 80 -3.93 3.96 -5.57
CA ARG A 80 -2.90 4.77 -6.21
C ARG A 80 -2.31 4.08 -7.44
N LEU A 81 -2.08 2.77 -7.41
CA LEU A 81 -1.63 2.03 -8.58
C LEU A 81 -2.66 2.06 -9.73
N LEU A 82 -3.95 1.94 -9.42
CA LEU A 82 -5.02 2.05 -10.42
C LEU A 82 -5.06 3.43 -11.07
N ALA A 83 -4.90 4.50 -10.29
CA ALA A 83 -4.83 5.87 -10.80
C ALA A 83 -3.60 6.07 -11.71
N ILE A 84 -2.42 5.60 -11.28
CA ILE A 84 -1.18 5.64 -12.08
C ILE A 84 -1.35 4.87 -13.38
N ARG A 85 -1.94 3.66 -13.32
CA ARG A 85 -2.21 2.83 -14.49
C ARG A 85 -3.10 3.55 -15.49
N ALA A 86 -4.21 4.15 -15.04
CA ALA A 86 -5.13 4.89 -15.89
C ALA A 86 -4.45 6.10 -16.55
N LYS A 87 -3.62 6.83 -15.79
CA LYS A 87 -2.81 7.94 -16.28
C LYS A 87 -1.84 7.52 -17.39
N MET A 88 -1.09 6.43 -17.17
CA MET A 88 -0.16 5.89 -18.17
C MET A 88 -0.89 5.37 -19.41
N ALA A 89 -2.02 4.70 -19.24
CA ALA A 89 -2.84 4.23 -20.36
C ALA A 89 -3.40 5.38 -21.23
N ALA A 90 -3.60 6.56 -20.63
CA ALA A 90 -3.96 7.79 -21.34
C ALA A 90 -2.76 8.52 -21.99
N GLY A 91 -1.56 7.93 -21.95
CA GLY A 91 -0.33 8.52 -22.52
C GLY A 91 0.24 9.68 -21.72
N GLN A 92 -0.17 9.86 -20.45
CA GLN A 92 0.33 10.93 -19.61
C GLN A 92 1.61 10.51 -18.88
N ASN A 93 2.53 11.46 -18.69
CA ASN A 93 3.79 11.23 -17.99
C ASN A 93 3.61 11.13 -16.48
N LEU A 94 4.35 10.21 -15.86
CA LEU A 94 4.41 10.10 -14.40
C LEU A 94 5.08 11.32 -13.78
N SER A 95 4.60 11.72 -12.60
CA SER A 95 5.34 12.65 -11.75
C SER A 95 6.51 11.95 -11.07
N ALA A 96 7.44 12.75 -10.52
CA ALA A 96 8.54 12.21 -9.71
C ALA A 96 8.02 11.41 -8.50
N GLY A 97 6.94 11.89 -7.86
CA GLY A 97 6.32 11.24 -6.72
C GLY A 97 5.68 9.89 -7.07
N GLU A 98 5.01 9.80 -8.22
CA GLU A 98 4.46 8.55 -8.75
C GLU A 98 5.56 7.55 -9.08
N THR A 99 6.62 8.00 -9.76
CA THR A 99 7.79 7.17 -10.07
C THR A 99 8.43 6.63 -8.79
N SER A 100 8.70 7.49 -7.81
CA SER A 100 9.26 7.06 -6.52
C SER A 100 8.33 6.10 -5.76
N ARG A 101 7.00 6.27 -5.87
CA ARG A 101 6.04 5.34 -5.26
C ARG A 101 6.11 3.96 -5.91
N LEU A 102 6.16 3.89 -7.24
CA LEU A 102 6.31 2.63 -7.96
C LEU A 102 7.59 1.90 -7.56
N MET A 103 8.73 2.60 -7.48
CA MET A 103 9.99 1.99 -7.04
C MET A 103 9.94 1.47 -5.60
N ARG A 104 9.31 2.19 -4.66
CA ARG A 104 9.14 1.70 -3.29
C ARG A 104 8.23 0.48 -3.21
N LEU A 105 7.14 0.47 -3.98
CA LEU A 105 6.24 -0.67 -4.03
C LEU A 105 6.91 -1.87 -4.70
N SER A 106 7.70 -1.66 -5.75
CA SER A 106 8.43 -2.74 -6.42
C SER A 106 9.44 -3.40 -5.48
N GLU A 107 10.18 -2.62 -4.70
CA GLU A 107 11.07 -3.15 -3.66
C GLU A 107 10.28 -3.92 -2.59
N ARG A 108 9.21 -3.32 -2.03
CA ARG A 108 8.38 -3.96 -1.00
C ARG A 108 7.79 -5.29 -1.46
N TYR A 109 7.33 -5.36 -2.71
CA TYR A 109 6.68 -6.54 -3.29
C TYR A 109 7.64 -7.41 -4.12
N ARG A 110 8.96 -7.15 -4.02
CA ARG A 110 10.04 -7.92 -4.66
C ARG A 110 9.82 -8.10 -6.17
N LEU A 111 9.56 -7.00 -6.84
CA LEU A 111 9.44 -6.91 -8.28
C LEU A 111 10.60 -6.09 -8.83
N ASP A 112 11.39 -6.70 -9.71
CA ASP A 112 12.47 -6.01 -10.40
C ASP A 112 11.89 -5.19 -11.55
N ILE A 113 11.91 -3.85 -11.42
CA ILE A 113 11.45 -2.91 -12.45
C ILE A 113 12.55 -1.90 -12.73
N GLN A 114 12.57 -1.36 -13.95
CA GLN A 114 13.52 -0.31 -14.35
C GLN A 114 12.88 1.07 -14.24
N SER A 115 13.72 2.11 -14.22
CA SER A 115 13.27 3.50 -14.33
C SER A 115 13.57 4.02 -15.75
N PRO A 116 12.58 4.57 -16.47
CA PRO A 116 11.19 4.79 -16.06
C PRO A 116 10.34 3.50 -16.04
N PRO A 117 9.39 3.35 -15.09
CA PRO A 117 8.47 2.21 -15.07
C PRO A 117 7.58 2.15 -16.30
N THR A 118 7.27 0.94 -16.75
CA THR A 118 6.35 0.66 -17.86
C THR A 118 4.93 0.37 -17.36
N LEU A 119 3.94 0.40 -18.26
CA LEU A 119 2.57 0.03 -17.93
C LEU A 119 2.48 -1.43 -17.43
N THR A 120 3.28 -2.33 -18.02
CA THR A 120 3.40 -3.73 -17.61
C THR A 120 3.92 -3.88 -16.19
N ASP A 121 4.86 -3.02 -15.77
CA ASP A 121 5.37 -3.03 -14.39
C ASP A 121 4.26 -2.68 -13.38
N VAL A 122 3.40 -1.72 -13.72
CA VAL A 122 2.23 -1.36 -12.90
C VAL A 122 1.22 -2.51 -12.84
N ASP A 123 0.99 -3.21 -13.95
CA ASP A 123 0.12 -4.40 -13.99
C ASP A 123 0.66 -5.53 -13.11
N HIS A 124 1.96 -5.78 -13.11
CA HIS A 124 2.60 -6.76 -12.22
C HIS A 124 2.52 -6.38 -10.74
N LEU A 125 2.59 -5.09 -10.41
CA LEU A 125 2.35 -4.60 -9.06
C LEU A 125 0.90 -4.83 -8.65
N LEU A 126 -0.07 -4.53 -9.51
CA LEU A 126 -1.50 -4.75 -9.24
C LEU A 126 -1.87 -6.22 -9.02
N GLN A 127 -1.09 -7.17 -9.51
CA GLN A 127 -1.26 -8.59 -9.20
C GLN A 127 -0.82 -8.94 -7.76
N ARG A 128 0.07 -8.16 -7.15
CA ARG A 128 0.64 -8.41 -5.81
C ARG A 128 0.04 -7.53 -4.71
N VAL A 129 -0.35 -6.30 -5.06
CA VAL A 129 -0.88 -5.32 -4.10
C VAL A 129 -2.39 -5.47 -3.99
N ASP A 130 -2.85 -6.41 -3.17
CA ASP A 130 -4.27 -6.56 -2.86
C ASP A 130 -4.49 -6.96 -1.40
N VAL A 131 -5.67 -6.62 -0.89
CA VAL A 131 -6.05 -6.94 0.49
C VAL A 131 -6.28 -8.45 0.64
N VAL A 132 -5.90 -8.97 1.81
CA VAL A 132 -6.23 -10.35 2.18
C VAL A 132 -7.47 -10.33 3.07
N PRO A 133 -8.47 -11.20 2.85
CA PRO A 133 -9.69 -11.23 3.67
C PRO A 133 -9.36 -11.29 5.17
N ALA A 134 -9.96 -10.39 5.95
CA ALA A 134 -9.67 -10.30 7.39
C ALA A 134 -9.95 -11.63 8.12
N SER A 135 -10.98 -12.37 7.70
CA SER A 135 -11.28 -13.70 8.22
C SER A 135 -10.15 -14.70 7.99
N LEU A 136 -9.46 -14.65 6.84
CA LEU A 136 -8.34 -15.52 6.54
C LEU A 136 -7.12 -15.19 7.41
N ILE A 137 -6.80 -13.90 7.54
CA ILE A 137 -5.71 -13.43 8.40
C ILE A 137 -5.96 -13.81 9.87
N LEU A 138 -7.20 -13.64 10.34
CA LEU A 138 -7.60 -14.02 11.70
C LEU A 138 -7.55 -15.53 11.91
N ALA A 139 -8.00 -16.33 10.93
CA ALA A 139 -7.95 -17.78 11.02
C ALA A 139 -6.51 -18.30 11.08
N GLN A 140 -5.64 -17.79 10.21
CA GLN A 140 -4.21 -18.15 10.21
C GLN A 140 -3.54 -17.72 11.51
N SER A 141 -3.68 -16.46 11.91
CA SER A 141 -3.06 -15.99 13.15
C SER A 141 -3.56 -16.75 14.38
N ALA A 142 -4.84 -17.11 14.45
CA ALA A 142 -5.38 -17.93 15.53
C ALA A 142 -4.80 -19.35 15.54
N ASN A 143 -4.65 -19.96 14.35
CA ASN A 143 -4.09 -21.31 14.21
C ASN A 143 -2.61 -21.36 14.61
N GLU A 144 -1.78 -20.49 14.04
CA GLU A 144 -0.33 -20.48 14.26
C GLU A 144 0.08 -20.04 15.68
N SER A 145 -0.72 -19.17 16.30
CA SER A 145 -0.44 -18.67 17.66
C SER A 145 -1.13 -19.44 18.77
N ALA A 146 -1.91 -20.48 18.45
CA ALA A 146 -2.82 -21.14 19.40
C ALA A 146 -3.70 -20.13 20.16
N TRP A 147 -4.38 -19.25 19.42
CA TRP A 147 -5.18 -18.14 19.96
C TRP A 147 -4.37 -17.22 20.88
N GLY A 148 -3.13 -16.90 20.50
CA GLY A 148 -2.22 -16.02 21.22
C GLY A 148 -1.48 -16.66 22.41
N THR A 149 -1.71 -17.93 22.72
CA THR A 149 -1.09 -18.59 23.89
C THR A 149 0.31 -19.16 23.62
N SER A 150 0.69 -19.30 22.35
CA SER A 150 2.02 -19.76 21.93
C SER A 150 3.13 -18.97 22.60
N ARG A 151 4.24 -19.65 22.97
CA ARG A 151 5.44 -18.97 23.50
C ARG A 151 5.97 -17.93 22.51
N PHE A 152 5.91 -18.21 21.21
CA PHE A 152 6.40 -17.31 20.16
C PHE A 152 5.51 -16.07 20.03
N ALA A 153 4.18 -16.23 20.11
CA ALA A 153 3.25 -15.10 20.13
C ALA A 153 3.47 -14.22 21.37
N ARG A 154 3.55 -14.82 22.57
CA ARG A 154 3.67 -14.07 23.84
C ARG A 154 5.02 -13.39 24.04
N ARG A 155 6.11 -14.00 23.57
CA ARG A 155 7.46 -13.47 23.81
C ARG A 155 8.07 -12.75 22.62
N GLY A 156 7.55 -13.00 21.41
CA GLY A 156 8.08 -12.45 20.16
C GLY A 156 7.08 -11.68 19.33
N ASN A 157 5.82 -11.54 19.78
CA ASN A 157 4.74 -10.99 18.95
C ASN A 157 4.58 -11.74 17.60
N ASN A 158 4.99 -13.01 17.56
CA ASN A 158 4.89 -13.84 16.37
C ASN A 158 3.57 -14.59 16.33
N TYR A 159 2.56 -13.97 15.72
CA TYR A 159 1.22 -14.57 15.59
C TYR A 159 1.06 -15.43 14.34
N PHE A 160 2.05 -15.44 13.43
CA PHE A 160 1.96 -16.10 12.13
C PHE A 160 2.99 -17.22 11.95
N GLY A 161 3.76 -17.53 12.99
CA GLY A 161 4.78 -18.58 12.94
C GLY A 161 5.91 -18.29 11.96
N ILE A 162 6.25 -17.02 11.75
CA ILE A 162 7.28 -16.63 10.78
C ILE A 162 8.64 -17.18 11.24
N TRP A 163 9.35 -17.81 10.30
CA TRP A 163 10.69 -18.30 10.54
C TRP A 163 11.70 -17.24 10.13
N CYS A 164 12.81 -17.23 10.85
CA CYS A 164 13.97 -16.44 10.54
C CYS A 164 15.20 -17.35 10.57
N PHE A 165 16.19 -17.06 9.72
CA PHE A 165 17.31 -17.97 9.44
C PHE A 165 18.67 -17.37 9.79
N GLU A 166 18.67 -16.23 10.48
CA GLU A 166 19.88 -15.59 10.99
C GLU A 166 20.07 -15.97 12.48
N PRO A 167 21.29 -16.30 12.93
CA PRO A 167 21.48 -16.62 14.35
C PRO A 167 21.03 -15.47 15.27
N GLY A 168 20.12 -15.73 16.21
CA GLY A 168 19.61 -14.75 17.16
C GLY A 168 18.47 -13.85 16.65
N CYS A 169 17.90 -14.13 15.47
CA CYS A 169 16.76 -13.38 14.95
C CYS A 169 15.43 -13.68 15.66
N GLY A 170 15.34 -14.79 16.41
CA GLY A 170 14.10 -15.26 17.03
C GLY A 170 14.33 -16.24 18.17
N PHE A 171 13.33 -17.10 18.40
CA PHE A 171 13.42 -18.16 19.40
C PHE A 171 13.73 -19.50 18.75
N THR A 172 14.75 -20.21 19.25
CA THR A 172 15.02 -21.59 18.85
C THR A 172 13.84 -22.50 19.22
N PRO A 173 13.27 -23.25 18.26
CA PRO A 173 12.25 -24.26 18.56
C PRO A 173 12.82 -25.39 19.43
N ARG A 174 12.02 -25.88 20.38
CA ARG A 174 12.44 -26.97 21.29
C ARG A 174 12.62 -28.31 20.56
N GLU A 175 11.86 -28.52 19.49
CA GLU A 175 11.87 -29.75 18.67
C GLU A 175 12.46 -29.48 17.29
N ARG A 176 13.45 -28.60 17.19
CA ARG A 176 14.13 -28.34 15.92
C ARG A 176 14.91 -29.59 15.50
N GLY A 177 14.58 -30.16 14.35
CA GLY A 177 15.27 -31.34 13.81
C GLY A 177 16.77 -31.10 13.58
N ASP A 178 17.53 -32.19 13.64
CA ASP A 178 18.99 -32.16 13.49
C ASP A 178 19.41 -31.51 12.16
N GLY A 179 20.38 -30.60 12.23
CA GLY A 179 20.92 -29.87 11.07
C GLY A 179 20.14 -28.62 10.64
N LEU A 180 18.98 -28.33 11.24
CA LEU A 180 18.24 -27.11 10.95
C LEU A 180 18.75 -25.92 11.81
N THR A 181 18.84 -24.73 11.20
CA THR A 181 19.33 -23.51 11.86
C THR A 181 18.26 -22.45 12.09
N HIS A 182 17.02 -22.69 11.67
CA HIS A 182 15.94 -21.72 11.79
C HIS A 182 15.59 -21.39 13.26
N GLU A 183 15.14 -20.17 13.47
CA GLU A 183 14.50 -19.64 14.66
C GLU A 183 13.09 -19.11 14.28
N VAL A 184 12.24 -18.87 15.27
CA VAL A 184 10.85 -18.41 15.06
C VAL A 184 10.70 -17.00 15.65
N ALA A 185 10.41 -16.03 14.78
CA ALA A 185 10.42 -14.58 15.07
C ALA A 185 9.21 -13.86 14.46
#